data_AF-A0AAJ1TTR6-F1
#
_entry.id   AF-A0AAJ1TTR6-F1
#
_cell.length_a   1.000
_cell.length_b   1.000
_cell.length_c   1.000
_cell.angle_alpha   90.00
_cell.angle_beta   90.00
_cell.angle_gamma   90.00
#
_symmetry.space_group_name_H-M   'P 1'
#
loop_
_entity.id
_entity.type
_entity.pdbx_description
1 polymer ?
#
loop_
_entity_poly.entity_id
_entity_poly.type
_entity_poly.pdbx_seq_one_letter_code
_entity_poly.pdbx_strand_id
1 'polypeptide(L)'
;MSTLPADEDALTQATIASASEYGRYGYRRITALLQAAGWQVGKDRVQRIWRREGLKVPQKHRPRSRLWLNDGSCVRLRPLHRNHVWSFDFVQARTHDGRSLRILTLIDEHSRACLALKVARRINSVGAIEALADAMCLHGIPEHIRCDNGPEMILKALRKWVAKTGPQIQYIAPGSPWENGYCGSFNGKLRDECLRQEIFYLACCRFHGHPV
;
A
#
# COMPACT_ATOMS: atom_id res chain seq x y z
N MET A 1 24.99 -27.82 -23.34
CA MET A 1 25.43 -27.26 -22.04
C MET A 1 25.35 -25.74 -22.14
N SER A 2 24.37 -25.12 -21.50
CA SER A 2 24.19 -23.66 -21.51
C SER A 2 25.28 -23.01 -20.66
N THR A 3 26.17 -22.24 -21.28
CA THR A 3 27.18 -21.40 -20.62
C THR A 3 26.48 -20.42 -19.68
N LEU A 4 26.68 -20.59 -18.38
CA LEU A 4 26.24 -19.65 -17.37
C LEU A 4 26.99 -18.33 -17.60
N PRO A 5 26.31 -17.17 -17.66
CA PRO A 5 26.98 -15.88 -17.77
C PRO A 5 27.98 -15.65 -16.63
N ALA A 6 29.09 -14.97 -16.90
CA ALA A 6 30.18 -14.76 -15.93
C ALA A 6 29.76 -14.01 -14.65
N ASP A 7 28.64 -13.27 -14.69
CA ASP A 7 28.06 -12.55 -13.56
C ASP A 7 27.10 -13.41 -12.71
N GLU A 8 26.89 -14.69 -13.04
CA GLU A 8 25.83 -15.50 -12.42
C GLU A 8 26.08 -15.76 -10.93
N ASP A 9 27.33 -15.98 -10.52
CA ASP A 9 27.67 -16.17 -9.11
C ASP A 9 27.48 -14.87 -8.32
N ALA A 10 27.91 -13.74 -8.88
CA ALA A 10 27.75 -12.43 -8.26
C ALA A 10 26.25 -12.04 -8.14
N LEU A 11 25.46 -12.31 -9.17
CA LEU A 11 24.01 -12.10 -9.16
C LEU A 11 23.32 -13.02 -8.16
N THR A 12 23.80 -14.25 -7.99
CA THR A 12 23.28 -15.21 -7.01
C THR A 12 23.52 -14.70 -5.59
N GLN A 13 24.74 -14.26 -5.28
CA GLN A 13 25.07 -13.67 -3.98
C GLN A 13 24.25 -12.41 -3.70
N ALA A 14 24.10 -11.52 -4.69
CA ALA A 14 23.25 -10.33 -4.55
C ALA A 14 21.78 -10.70 -4.30
N THR A 15 21.27 -11.72 -5.00
CA THR A 15 19.89 -12.21 -4.81
C THR A 15 19.69 -12.79 -3.41
N ILE A 16 20.64 -13.58 -2.89
CA ILE A 16 20.59 -14.17 -1.54
C ILE A 16 20.70 -13.07 -0.48
N ALA A 17 21.63 -12.12 -0.65
CA ALA A 17 21.80 -10.99 0.25
C ALA A 17 20.51 -10.17 0.36
N SER A 18 19.93 -9.77 -0.78
CA SER A 18 18.65 -9.05 -0.79
C SER A 18 17.49 -9.90 -0.27
N ALA A 19 17.45 -11.21 -0.53
CA ALA A 19 16.42 -12.07 0.04
C ALA A 19 16.56 -12.22 1.56
N SER A 20 17.77 -12.19 2.09
CA SER A 20 18.05 -12.29 3.53
C SER A 20 17.73 -10.99 4.26
N GLU A 21 18.11 -9.85 3.67
CA GLU A 21 17.80 -8.51 4.16
C GLU A 21 16.29 -8.24 4.10
N TYR A 22 15.65 -8.58 2.98
CA TYR A 22 14.23 -8.37 2.73
C TYR A 22 13.45 -9.69 2.74
N GLY A 23 13.54 -10.46 3.83
CA GLY A 23 12.99 -11.83 4.00
C GLY A 23 11.52 -12.07 3.66
N ARG A 24 10.73 -11.03 3.35
CA ARG A 24 9.33 -11.14 2.91
C ARG A 24 9.10 -10.77 1.44
N TYR A 25 10.14 -10.30 0.74
CA TYR A 25 10.04 -9.88 -0.64
C TYR A 25 10.17 -11.12 -1.54
N GLY A 26 9.27 -11.25 -2.51
CA GLY A 26 9.38 -12.30 -3.53
C GLY A 26 10.32 -11.91 -4.66
N TYR A 27 10.69 -12.89 -5.50
CA TYR A 27 11.63 -12.72 -6.61
C TYR A 27 11.35 -11.50 -7.49
N ARG A 28 10.08 -11.13 -7.74
CA ARG A 28 9.72 -9.95 -8.53
C ARG A 28 10.18 -8.63 -7.91
N ARG A 29 10.08 -8.52 -6.59
CA ARG A 29 10.44 -7.30 -5.86
C ARG A 29 11.95 -7.23 -5.64
N ILE A 30 12.58 -8.38 -5.41
CA ILE A 30 14.04 -8.48 -5.43
C ILE A 30 14.60 -8.14 -6.82
N THR A 31 13.91 -8.52 -7.92
CA THR A 31 14.30 -8.09 -9.27
C THR A 31 14.31 -6.57 -9.39
N ALA A 32 13.27 -5.89 -8.89
CA ALA A 32 13.20 -4.42 -8.92
C ALA A 32 14.32 -3.76 -8.07
N LEU A 33 14.64 -4.33 -6.91
CA LEU A 33 15.74 -3.86 -6.07
C LEU A 33 17.11 -4.06 -6.74
N LEU A 34 17.32 -5.21 -7.38
CA LEU A 34 18.53 -5.48 -8.15
C LEU A 34 18.67 -4.50 -9.32
N GLN A 35 17.58 -4.22 -10.04
CA GLN A 35 17.56 -3.21 -11.10
C GLN A 35 17.88 -1.81 -10.58
N ALA A 36 17.31 -1.42 -9.43
CA ALA A 36 17.63 -0.14 -8.78
C ALA A 36 19.09 -0.06 -8.30
N ALA A 37 19.68 -1.19 -7.93
CA ALA A 37 21.10 -1.31 -7.59
C ALA A 37 22.02 -1.42 -8.83
N GLY A 38 21.49 -1.24 -10.05
CA GLY A 38 22.26 -1.19 -11.29
C GLY A 38 22.42 -2.53 -12.02
N TRP A 39 21.79 -3.61 -11.54
CA TRP A 39 21.83 -4.91 -12.21
C TRP A 39 20.92 -4.94 -13.44
N GLN A 40 21.48 -5.27 -14.60
CA GLN A 40 20.70 -5.52 -15.83
C GLN A 40 20.13 -6.94 -15.83
N VAL A 41 19.12 -7.19 -14.99
CA VAL A 41 18.52 -8.52 -14.81
C VAL A 41 17.02 -8.51 -15.03
N GLY A 42 16.52 -9.53 -15.75
CA GLY A 42 15.09 -9.79 -15.94
C GLY A 42 14.51 -10.68 -14.85
N LYS A 43 13.19 -10.54 -14.62
CA LYS A 43 12.45 -11.30 -13.58
C LYS A 43 12.63 -12.82 -13.68
N ASP A 44 12.75 -13.36 -14.89
CA ASP A 44 12.80 -14.81 -15.14
C ASP A 44 14.18 -15.39 -14.76
N ARG A 45 15.24 -14.58 -14.89
CA ARG A 45 16.60 -14.95 -14.45
C ARG A 45 16.68 -14.99 -12.93
N VAL A 46 16.14 -13.98 -12.25
CA VAL A 46 16.04 -13.96 -10.77
C VAL A 46 15.15 -15.10 -10.28
N GLN A 47 14.03 -15.39 -10.96
CA GLN A 47 13.16 -16.52 -10.60
C GLN A 47 13.88 -17.87 -10.69
N ARG A 48 14.78 -18.05 -11.66
CA ARG A 48 15.56 -19.28 -11.81
C ARG A 48 16.53 -19.47 -10.66
N ILE A 49 17.30 -18.42 -10.32
CA ILE A 49 18.19 -18.40 -9.16
C ILE A 49 17.38 -18.65 -7.88
N TRP A 50 16.25 -17.96 -7.71
CA TRP A 50 15.35 -18.12 -6.57
C TRP A 50 14.91 -19.57 -6.33
N ARG A 51 14.56 -20.29 -7.41
CA ARG A 51 14.18 -21.70 -7.33
C ARG A 51 15.39 -22.61 -7.06
N ARG A 52 16.55 -22.32 -7.67
CA ARG A 52 17.79 -23.10 -7.49
C ARG A 52 18.31 -23.02 -6.05
N GLU A 53 18.31 -21.81 -5.48
CA GLU A 53 18.77 -21.55 -4.11
C GLU A 53 17.72 -21.92 -3.05
N GLY A 54 16.57 -22.49 -3.45
CA GLY A 54 15.53 -22.94 -2.53
C GLY A 54 14.85 -21.82 -1.73
N LEU A 55 15.02 -20.56 -2.15
CA LEU A 55 14.46 -19.40 -1.46
C LEU A 55 12.93 -19.50 -1.44
N LYS A 56 12.33 -19.40 -0.25
CA LYS A 56 10.89 -19.38 -0.07
C LYS A 56 10.51 -18.13 0.68
N VAL A 57 9.59 -17.35 0.11
CA VAL A 57 8.92 -16.31 0.86
C VAL A 57 8.08 -17.01 1.95
N PRO A 58 8.23 -16.66 3.23
CA PRO A 58 7.42 -17.24 4.31
C PRO A 58 5.94 -17.23 3.93
N GLN A 59 5.29 -18.39 4.04
CA GLN A 59 3.93 -18.54 3.55
C GLN A 59 2.98 -17.67 4.39
N LYS A 60 2.27 -16.75 3.73
CA LYS A 60 1.19 -15.98 4.35
C LYS A 60 0.13 -16.94 4.89
N HIS A 61 -0.38 -16.70 6.10
CA HIS A 61 -1.54 -17.42 6.63
C HIS A 61 -2.63 -17.58 5.56
N ARG A 62 -3.23 -18.78 5.46
CA ARG A 62 -4.26 -19.10 4.46
C ARG A 62 -5.36 -18.02 4.45
N PRO A 63 -5.66 -17.39 3.30
CA PRO A 63 -6.89 -16.63 3.20
C PRO A 63 -8.08 -17.59 3.41
N ARG A 64 -9.00 -17.24 4.33
CA ARG A 64 -10.30 -17.91 4.46
C ARG A 64 -11.04 -17.82 3.10
N SER A 65 -11.77 -18.87 2.73
CA SER A 65 -12.44 -18.97 1.44
C SER A 65 -13.39 -17.80 1.20
N ARG A 66 -13.45 -17.34 -0.06
CA ARG A 66 -14.28 -16.22 -0.50
C ARG A 66 -15.59 -16.79 -1.06
N LEU A 67 -16.73 -16.37 -0.53
CA LEU A 67 -18.00 -16.50 -1.24
C LEU A 67 -17.93 -15.60 -2.47
N TRP A 68 -17.74 -16.21 -3.64
CA TRP A 68 -18.03 -15.59 -4.93
C TRP A 68 -19.52 -15.77 -5.18
N LEU A 69 -20.30 -14.72 -4.95
CA LEU A 69 -21.66 -14.63 -5.46
C LEU A 69 -21.56 -13.98 -6.85
N ASN A 70 -21.93 -14.75 -7.88
CA ASN A 70 -21.85 -14.37 -9.29
C ASN A 70 -23.08 -13.51 -9.71
N ASP A 71 -23.88 -13.10 -8.73
CA ASP A 71 -25.17 -12.42 -8.85
C ASP A 71 -25.21 -11.15 -7.99
N GLY A 72 -24.59 -10.10 -8.52
CA GLY A 72 -25.06 -8.71 -8.40
C GLY A 72 -25.50 -8.17 -7.04
N SER A 73 -24.55 -7.77 -6.18
CA SER A 73 -24.78 -6.59 -5.33
C SER A 73 -23.49 -5.80 -5.10
N CYS A 74 -23.61 -4.48 -5.32
CA CYS A 74 -22.59 -3.41 -5.28
C CYS A 74 -21.73 -3.24 -6.55
N VAL A 75 -22.07 -2.21 -7.34
CA VAL A 75 -21.31 -1.71 -8.49
C VAL A 75 -19.89 -1.35 -8.06
N ARG A 76 -18.93 -2.19 -8.42
CA ARG A 76 -17.50 -1.93 -8.25
C ARG A 76 -17.08 -0.80 -9.19
N LEU A 77 -17.08 0.46 -8.75
CA LEU A 77 -16.47 1.54 -9.53
C LEU A 77 -14.99 1.21 -9.72
N ARG A 78 -14.62 0.83 -10.95
CA ARG A 78 -13.26 0.45 -11.32
C ARG A 78 -12.47 1.73 -11.61
N PRO A 79 -11.26 1.90 -11.05
CA PRO A 79 -10.39 3.02 -11.43
C PRO A 79 -9.99 2.88 -12.90
N LEU A 80 -10.21 3.93 -13.71
CA LEU A 80 -9.96 3.94 -15.15
C LEU A 80 -8.66 4.67 -15.50
N HIS A 81 -8.32 5.70 -14.73
CA HIS A 81 -7.09 6.48 -14.86
C HIS A 81 -6.63 7.01 -13.49
N ARG A 82 -5.46 7.63 -13.46
CA ARG A 82 -4.94 8.33 -12.28
C ARG A 82 -5.93 9.41 -11.82
N ASN A 83 -6.08 9.58 -10.51
CA ASN A 83 -7.02 10.46 -9.83
C ASN A 83 -8.51 10.14 -10.08
N HIS A 84 -8.84 9.01 -10.70
CA HIS A 84 -10.24 8.59 -10.84
C HIS A 84 -10.84 8.19 -9.48
N VAL A 85 -10.14 7.31 -8.74
CA VAL A 85 -10.59 6.82 -7.44
C VAL A 85 -9.44 6.84 -6.45
N TRP A 86 -9.61 7.60 -5.38
CA TRP A 86 -8.73 7.58 -4.23
C TRP A 86 -9.38 6.78 -3.11
N SER A 87 -8.57 5.99 -2.42
CA SER A 87 -9.01 5.17 -1.31
C SER A 87 -8.15 5.43 -0.08
N PHE A 88 -8.81 5.64 1.05
CA PHE A 88 -8.11 5.79 2.31
C PHE A 88 -8.65 4.88 3.42
N ASP A 89 -7.77 4.54 4.35
CA ASP A 89 -8.06 3.66 5.47
C ASP A 89 -7.22 4.03 6.71
N PHE A 90 -7.59 3.47 7.86
CA PHE A 90 -6.88 3.66 9.11
C PHE A 90 -6.20 2.38 9.56
N VAL A 91 -4.89 2.46 9.75
CA VAL A 91 -4.06 1.41 10.31
C VAL A 91 -3.73 1.76 11.76
N GLN A 92 -4.00 0.83 12.68
CA GLN A 92 -3.47 0.91 14.05
C GLN A 92 -2.11 0.23 14.15
N ALA A 93 -1.17 0.91 14.80
CA ALA A 93 0.16 0.44 15.15
C ALA A 93 0.47 0.78 16.62
N ARG A 94 1.62 0.34 17.12
CA ARG A 94 2.13 0.70 18.45
C ARG A 94 3.60 1.11 18.33
N THR A 95 4.00 2.10 19.11
CA THR A 95 5.42 2.42 19.33
C THR A 95 6.08 1.36 20.19
N HIS A 96 7.41 1.37 20.25
CA HIS A 96 8.20 0.45 21.08
C HIS A 96 7.76 0.42 22.56
N ASP A 97 7.41 1.60 23.10
CA ASP A 97 6.90 1.77 24.47
C ASP A 97 5.42 1.35 24.64
N GLY A 98 4.85 0.64 23.67
CA GLY A 98 3.49 0.11 23.69
C GLY A 98 2.38 1.14 23.44
N ARG A 99 2.72 2.43 23.29
CA ARG A 99 1.72 3.48 23.06
C ARG A 99 1.11 3.37 21.66
N SER A 100 -0.19 3.63 21.54
CA SER A 100 -0.90 3.50 20.27
C SER A 100 -0.49 4.56 19.24
N LEU A 101 -0.46 4.15 17.98
CA LEU A 101 -0.33 4.99 16.80
C LEU A 101 -1.47 4.69 15.85
N ARG A 102 -1.96 5.74 15.20
CA ARG A 102 -2.95 5.66 14.13
C ARG A 102 -2.35 6.26 12.88
N ILE A 103 -2.46 5.53 11.79
CA ILE A 103 -1.90 5.90 10.49
C ILE A 103 -3.07 5.98 9.53
N LEU A 104 -3.27 7.13 8.90
CA LEU A 104 -4.15 7.26 7.74
C LEU A 104 -3.32 6.97 6.50
N THR A 105 -3.74 5.98 5.73
CA THR A 105 -3.14 5.64 4.44
C THR A 105 -4.06 6.12 3.34
N LEU A 106 -3.54 6.88 2.38
CA LEU A 106 -4.27 7.36 1.21
C LEU A 106 -3.54 6.89 -0.04
N ILE A 107 -4.27 6.25 -0.95
CA ILE A 107 -3.74 5.69 -2.18
C ILE A 107 -4.60 6.05 -3.38
N ASP A 108 -3.97 6.09 -4.55
CA ASP A 108 -4.65 6.10 -5.83
C ASP A 108 -4.90 4.65 -6.29
N GLU A 109 -6.15 4.30 -6.58
CA GLU A 109 -6.49 2.91 -6.95
C GLU A 109 -6.05 2.51 -8.36
N HIS A 110 -5.75 3.44 -9.26
CA HIS A 110 -5.29 3.11 -10.60
C HIS A 110 -3.79 2.80 -10.58
N SER A 111 -3.01 3.80 -10.18
CA SER A 111 -1.53 3.79 -10.19
C SER A 111 -0.92 3.00 -9.05
N ARG A 112 -1.67 2.71 -7.98
CA ARG A 112 -1.16 2.14 -6.71
C ARG A 112 -0.20 3.05 -5.95
N ALA A 113 -0.10 4.32 -6.35
CA ALA A 113 0.73 5.29 -5.66
C ALA A 113 0.17 5.55 -4.25
N CYS A 114 1.07 5.64 -3.27
CA CYS A 114 0.73 6.16 -1.96
C CYS A 114 0.78 7.69 -2.03
N LEU A 115 -0.37 8.31 -1.81
CA LEU A 115 -0.53 9.77 -1.93
C LEU A 115 -0.28 10.47 -0.59
N ALA A 116 -0.62 9.81 0.53
CA ALA A 116 -0.33 10.33 1.85
C ALA A 116 -0.24 9.22 2.91
N LEU A 117 0.65 9.43 3.87
CA LEU A 117 0.71 8.70 5.14
C LEU A 117 0.71 9.71 6.28
N LYS A 118 -0.41 9.83 6.99
CA LYS A 118 -0.50 10.68 8.19
C LYS A 118 -0.41 9.81 9.43
N VAL A 119 0.68 9.95 10.18
CA VAL A 119 0.89 9.26 11.46
C VAL A 119 0.55 10.20 12.60
N ALA A 120 -0.30 9.76 13.53
CA ALA A 120 -0.59 10.50 14.76
C ALA A 120 -1.05 9.55 15.87
N ARG A 121 -1.02 9.99 17.12
CA ARG A 121 -1.60 9.22 18.25
C ARG A 121 -3.12 9.04 18.10
N ARG A 122 -3.79 10.08 17.61
CA ARG A 122 -5.20 10.09 17.24
C ARG A 122 -5.36 10.90 15.96
N ILE A 123 -6.21 10.44 15.06
CA ILE A 123 -6.60 11.19 13.86
C ILE A 123 -8.10 11.41 13.99
N ASN A 124 -8.50 12.66 14.13
CA ASN A 124 -9.91 13.07 14.12
C ASN A 124 -10.35 13.43 12.69
N SER A 125 -11.59 13.87 12.54
CA SER A 125 -12.15 14.28 11.25
C SER A 125 -11.33 15.38 10.58
N VAL A 126 -10.93 16.40 11.33
CA VAL A 126 -10.12 17.52 10.83
C VAL A 126 -8.77 17.03 10.31
N GLY A 127 -8.07 16.21 11.10
CA GLY A 127 -6.78 15.66 10.70
C GLY A 127 -6.86 14.77 9.46
N ALA A 128 -7.97 14.05 9.25
CA ALA A 128 -8.22 13.30 8.03
C ALA A 128 -8.49 14.23 6.84
N ILE A 129 -9.34 15.24 7.01
CA ILE A 129 -9.63 16.25 5.97
C ILE A 129 -8.36 16.97 5.54
N GLU A 130 -7.52 17.40 6.48
CA GLU A 130 -6.21 18.01 6.19
C GLU A 130 -5.33 17.08 5.35
N ALA A 131 -5.26 15.79 5.69
CA ALA A 131 -4.44 14.84 4.93
C ALA A 131 -4.91 14.69 3.48
N LEU A 132 -6.24 14.68 3.28
CA LEU A 132 -6.82 14.65 1.94
C LEU A 132 -6.60 15.97 1.20
N ALA A 133 -6.80 17.10 1.87
CA ALA A 133 -6.59 18.43 1.27
C ALA A 133 -5.13 18.63 0.85
N ASP A 134 -4.17 18.28 1.71
CA ASP A 134 -2.74 18.32 1.40
C ASP A 134 -2.43 17.46 0.17
N ALA A 135 -2.98 16.23 0.11
CA ALA A 135 -2.81 15.35 -1.03
C ALA A 135 -3.46 15.91 -2.32
N MET A 136 -4.62 16.54 -2.21
CA MET A 136 -5.29 17.20 -3.35
C MET A 136 -4.46 18.36 -3.91
N CYS A 137 -3.82 19.15 -3.05
CA CYS A 137 -2.92 20.22 -3.46
C CYS A 137 -1.69 19.69 -4.23
N LEU A 138 -1.17 18.52 -3.84
CA LEU A 138 0.05 17.94 -4.44
C LEU A 138 -0.21 17.10 -5.68
N HIS A 139 -1.33 16.37 -5.73
CA HIS A 139 -1.59 15.35 -6.75
C HIS A 139 -2.80 15.67 -7.63
N GLY A 140 -3.51 16.75 -7.35
CA GLY A 140 -4.77 17.12 -8.00
C GLY A 140 -5.99 16.55 -7.27
N ILE A 141 -7.17 16.97 -7.70
CA ILE A 141 -8.44 16.59 -7.07
C ILE A 141 -8.93 15.26 -7.66
N PRO A 142 -9.29 14.25 -6.84
CA PRO A 142 -9.87 13.02 -7.36
C PRO A 142 -11.34 13.17 -7.71
N GLU A 143 -11.84 12.31 -8.59
CA GLU A 143 -13.29 12.24 -8.88
C GLU A 143 -14.07 11.44 -7.82
N HIS A 144 -13.46 10.42 -7.23
CA HIS A 144 -14.12 9.57 -6.24
C HIS A 144 -13.23 9.34 -5.03
N ILE A 145 -13.84 9.39 -3.84
CA ILE A 145 -13.19 9.03 -2.59
C ILE A 145 -13.94 7.85 -1.98
N ARG A 146 -13.20 6.77 -1.72
CA ARG A 146 -13.71 5.57 -1.06
C ARG A 146 -13.06 5.41 0.32
N CYS A 147 -13.87 5.08 1.31
CA CYS A 147 -13.40 4.70 2.64
C CYS A 147 -14.26 3.58 3.22
N ASP A 148 -13.60 2.49 3.62
CA ASP A 148 -14.24 1.28 4.13
C ASP A 148 -14.40 1.30 5.66
N ASN A 149 -13.39 1.78 6.39
CA ASN A 149 -13.30 1.64 7.86
C ASN A 149 -12.99 2.97 8.59
N GLY A 150 -13.69 4.04 8.21
CA GLY A 150 -13.63 5.29 8.94
C GLY A 150 -14.55 5.29 10.17
N PRO A 151 -14.14 5.86 11.32
CA PRO A 151 -15.06 6.18 12.40
C PRO A 151 -16.23 7.00 11.85
N GLU A 152 -17.45 6.66 12.20
CA GLU A 152 -18.67 7.28 11.64
C GLU A 152 -18.64 8.81 11.69
N MET A 153 -18.08 9.38 12.76
CA MET A 153 -17.89 10.82 12.91
C MET A 153 -16.95 11.42 11.85
N ILE A 154 -15.87 10.71 11.51
CA ILE A 154 -14.94 11.11 10.43
C ILE A 154 -15.67 11.05 9.10
N LEU A 155 -16.43 9.98 8.85
CA LEU A 155 -17.17 9.82 7.60
C LEU A 155 -18.23 10.92 7.41
N LYS A 156 -18.99 11.25 8.46
CA LYS A 156 -19.97 12.34 8.43
C LYS A 156 -19.33 13.69 8.14
N ALA A 157 -18.21 13.99 8.81
CA ALA A 157 -17.49 15.24 8.60
C ALA A 157 -16.89 15.32 7.17
N LEU A 158 -16.32 14.21 6.68
CA LEU A 158 -15.75 14.15 5.35
C LEU A 158 -16.82 14.31 4.27
N ARG A 159 -17.98 13.66 4.40
CA ARG A 159 -19.11 13.85 3.47
C ARG A 159 -19.56 15.31 3.42
N LYS A 160 -19.68 15.97 4.57
CA LYS A 160 -20.03 17.40 4.64
C LYS A 160 -18.97 18.27 4.00
N TRP A 161 -17.70 17.94 4.19
CA TRP A 161 -16.59 18.67 3.58
C TRP A 161 -16.56 18.48 2.06
N VAL A 162 -16.59 17.24 1.58
CA VAL A 162 -16.65 16.88 0.16
C VAL A 162 -17.82 17.59 -0.54
N ALA A 163 -19.02 17.56 0.04
CA ALA A 163 -20.19 18.24 -0.49
C ALA A 163 -20.01 19.76 -0.65
N LYS A 164 -19.13 20.38 0.14
CA LYS A 164 -18.77 21.81 0.04
C LYS A 164 -17.61 22.08 -0.92
N THR A 165 -16.70 21.12 -1.10
CA THR A 165 -15.42 21.35 -1.80
C THR A 165 -15.57 21.16 -3.32
N GLY A 166 -16.63 20.48 -3.78
CA GLY A 166 -17.07 20.56 -5.17
C GLY A 166 -17.97 19.40 -5.61
N PRO A 167 -18.81 19.58 -6.65
CA PRO A 167 -19.74 18.58 -7.17
C PRO A 167 -19.08 17.38 -7.87
N GLN A 168 -17.76 17.38 -8.02
CA GLN A 168 -17.01 16.35 -8.74
C GLN A 168 -16.53 15.20 -7.86
N ILE A 169 -16.53 15.37 -6.53
CA ILE A 169 -16.01 14.36 -5.62
C ILE A 169 -17.18 13.53 -5.09
N GLN A 170 -17.33 12.30 -5.58
CA GLN A 170 -18.34 11.38 -5.08
C GLN A 170 -17.77 10.53 -3.94
N TYR A 171 -18.39 10.64 -2.77
CA TYR A 171 -18.04 9.82 -1.62
C TYR A 171 -18.75 8.47 -1.70
N ILE A 172 -17.98 7.40 -1.89
CA ILE A 172 -18.49 6.03 -1.89
C ILE A 172 -18.49 5.53 -0.45
N ALA A 173 -19.68 5.47 0.14
CA ALA A 173 -19.91 4.93 1.47
C ALA A 173 -19.67 3.42 1.52
N PRO A 174 -19.32 2.84 2.68
CA PRO A 174 -19.04 1.42 2.80
C PRO A 174 -20.24 0.58 2.33
N GLY A 175 -20.04 -0.17 1.25
CA GLY A 175 -20.88 -1.27 0.81
C GLY A 175 -20.13 -2.57 1.01
N SER A 176 -19.76 -2.83 2.27
CA SER A 176 -19.07 -4.03 2.76
C SER A 176 -17.56 -4.15 2.43
N PRO A 177 -16.76 -4.79 3.32
CA PRO A 177 -15.27 -4.73 3.34
C PRO A 177 -14.54 -5.33 2.12
N TRP A 178 -15.28 -5.74 1.09
CA TRP A 178 -14.77 -6.27 -0.17
C TRP A 178 -14.51 -5.19 -1.23
N GLU A 179 -14.98 -3.96 -1.03
CA GLU A 179 -14.85 -2.86 -1.99
C GLU A 179 -13.46 -2.18 -1.98
N ASN A 180 -12.72 -2.21 -0.86
CA ASN A 180 -11.40 -1.56 -0.73
C ASN A 180 -10.20 -2.54 -0.72
N GLY A 181 -10.26 -3.60 -1.54
CA GLY A 181 -9.21 -4.63 -1.61
C GLY A 181 -7.80 -4.09 -1.91
N TYR A 182 -7.72 -2.90 -2.51
CA TYR A 182 -6.46 -2.25 -2.85
C TYR A 182 -5.79 -1.57 -1.66
N CYS A 183 -6.53 -0.78 -0.87
CA CYS A 183 -6.00 -0.19 0.35
C CYS A 183 -5.70 -1.28 1.38
N GLY A 184 -6.53 -2.33 1.46
CA GLY A 184 -6.23 -3.52 2.28
C GLY A 184 -4.93 -4.24 1.87
N SER A 185 -4.67 -4.37 0.57
CA SER A 185 -3.39 -4.93 0.07
C SER A 185 -2.19 -4.04 0.42
N PHE A 186 -2.34 -2.73 0.26
CA PHE A 186 -1.31 -1.74 0.64
C PHE A 186 -1.04 -1.77 2.14
N ASN A 187 -2.08 -1.75 2.98
CA ASN A 187 -1.97 -1.81 4.44
C ASN A 187 -1.31 -3.11 4.91
N GLY A 188 -1.58 -4.23 4.21
CA GLY A 188 -0.87 -5.49 4.43
C GLY A 188 0.63 -5.34 4.21
N LYS A 189 1.05 -4.75 3.08
CA LYS A 189 2.48 -4.50 2.78
C LYS A 189 3.11 -3.51 3.75
N LEU A 190 2.43 -2.40 4.06
CA LEU A 190 2.89 -1.42 5.04
C LEU A 190 3.15 -2.07 6.40
N ARG A 191 2.24 -2.95 6.85
CA ARG A 191 2.43 -3.71 8.08
C ARG A 191 3.58 -4.71 7.98
N ASP A 192 3.62 -5.47 6.88
CA ASP A 192 4.55 -6.59 6.73
C ASP A 192 6.00 -6.14 6.52
N GLU A 193 6.21 -4.98 5.88
CA GLU A 193 7.50 -4.52 5.35
C GLU A 193 8.06 -3.30 6.08
N CYS A 194 7.22 -2.48 6.72
CA CYS A 194 7.68 -1.32 7.48
C CYS A 194 7.35 -1.47 8.97
N LEU A 195 6.06 -1.59 9.32
CA LEU A 195 5.65 -1.56 10.73
C LEU A 195 6.11 -2.77 11.57
N ARG A 196 6.49 -3.88 10.95
CA ARG A 196 7.05 -5.05 11.64
C ARG A 196 8.57 -5.18 11.52
N GLN A 197 9.22 -4.36 10.70
CA GLN A 197 10.68 -4.38 10.56
C GLN A 197 11.34 -3.20 11.28
N GLU A 198 10.62 -2.11 11.51
CA GLU A 198 11.16 -0.91 12.13
C GLU A 198 10.58 -0.62 13.54
N ILE A 199 11.43 -0.05 14.39
CA ILE A 199 11.09 0.38 15.75
C ILE A 199 10.74 1.86 15.72
N PHE A 200 9.48 2.20 16.00
CA PHE A 200 9.02 3.59 16.06
C PHE A 200 9.18 4.17 17.47
N TYR A 201 10.02 5.20 17.60
CA TYR A 201 10.28 5.92 18.85
C TYR A 201 9.37 7.14 19.05
N LEU A 202 8.92 7.78 17.95
CA LEU A 202 8.08 9.00 17.99
C LEU A 202 6.93 8.90 16.98
N ALA A 203 5.88 9.71 17.18
CA ALA A 203 4.69 9.73 16.33
C ALA A 203 4.83 10.63 15.08
N CYS A 204 6.01 11.22 14.85
CA CYS A 204 6.19 12.26 13.83
C CYS A 204 6.82 11.68 12.57
N CYS A 205 5.99 11.23 11.63
CA CYS A 205 6.40 11.03 10.24
C CYS A 205 5.33 11.68 9.35
N ARG A 206 5.63 12.87 8.79
CA ARG A 206 4.96 13.36 7.57
C ARG A 206 5.79 12.87 6.39
N PHE A 207 5.30 11.86 5.69
CA PHE A 207 5.95 11.42 4.45
C PHE A 207 5.42 12.30 3.31
N HIS A 208 6.22 13.24 2.83
CA HIS A 208 5.98 13.92 1.56
C HIS A 208 6.70 13.11 0.48
N GLY A 209 6.00 12.15 -0.11
CA GLY A 209 6.54 11.37 -1.22
C GLY A 209 6.66 12.26 -2.45
N HIS A 210 7.87 12.67 -2.82
CA HIS A 210 8.13 13.18 -4.16
C HIS A 210 7.85 12.06 -5.19
N PRO A 211 7.23 12.38 -6.34
CA PRO A 211 7.02 11.41 -7.40
C PRO A 211 8.39 11.01 -7.96
N VAL A 212 8.64 9.70 -8.04
CA VAL A 212 9.66 9.11 -8.90
C VAL A 212 8.97 8.58 -10.15
#